data_AF-A0A820ILR1-F1
#
_entry.id   AF-A0A820ILR1-F1
#
_cell.length_a   1.000
_cell.length_b   1.000
_cell.length_c   1.000
_cell.angle_alpha   90.00
_cell.angle_beta   90.00
_cell.angle_gamma   90.00
#
_symmetry.space_group_name_H-M   'P 1'
#
loop_
_entity.id
_entity.type
_entity.pdbx_description
1 polymer ?
#
loop_
_entity_poly.entity_id
_entity_poly.type
_entity_poly.pdbx_seq_one_letter_code
_entity_poly.pdbx_strand_id
1 'polypeptide(L)'
;TWGQQKITISLLCLLLQKFVPLSSSCIETFVDFLVHDNIELRRYATIGIRAFCRLQKPPRLYVEKSLEEIFHNIGKPLPAMMNDEYCPGDRDDNLWVTIDDYKPPETQIEWEQTCFLDKSFHGYYTWPKMIKYAVNKRERYTLNNIPENVTILYDRFIDKNFVERVAQFMILGEDEDDSEINFNKTQFVMFKGLFRNFGLAFLENFMEQLYMLIHEETKEKQAGSHRVAAEIVAGMICGSKYWTLEMVSQICSLYVIIEFESSKKASIRFFPN
;
A
#
# COMPACT_ATOMS: atom_id res chain seq x y z
N THR A 1 16.21 23.19 21.50
CA THR A 1 15.72 24.13 20.47
C THR A 1 15.20 23.37 19.27
N TRP A 2 14.40 23.98 18.39
CA TRP A 2 13.92 23.32 17.16
C TRP A 2 15.07 22.81 16.27
N GLY A 3 16.19 23.54 16.19
CA GLY A 3 17.37 23.10 15.44
C GLY A 3 17.94 21.78 15.96
N GLN A 4 18.03 21.62 17.28
CA GLN A 4 18.49 20.37 17.90
C GLN A 4 17.52 19.22 17.64
N GLN A 5 16.21 19.46 17.72
CA GLN A 5 15.20 18.44 17.43
C GLN A 5 15.28 17.97 15.96
N LYS A 6 15.46 18.89 15.01
CA LYS A 6 15.63 18.57 13.58
C LYS A 6 16.86 17.69 13.34
N ILE A 7 18.01 18.06 13.92
CA ILE A 7 19.24 17.26 13.82
C ILE A 7 19.03 15.89 14.48
N THR A 8 18.39 15.85 15.64
CA THR A 8 18.18 14.61 16.38
C THR A 8 17.30 13.65 15.59
N ILE A 9 16.14 14.10 15.09
CA ILE A 9 15.23 13.21 14.35
C ILE A 9 15.83 12.77 13.00
N SER A 10 16.61 13.62 12.33
CA SER A 10 17.29 13.22 11.09
C SER A 10 18.34 12.14 11.35
N LEU A 11 19.10 12.25 12.44
CA LEU A 11 20.02 11.20 12.88
C LEU A 11 19.28 9.93 13.30
N LEU A 12 18.15 10.03 14.01
CA LEU A 12 17.32 8.87 14.36
C LEU A 12 16.85 8.11 13.12
N CYS A 13 16.47 8.82 12.04
CA CYS A 13 16.10 8.19 10.77
C CYS A 13 17.24 7.36 10.16
N LEU A 14 18.51 7.74 10.36
CA LEU A 14 19.68 6.99 9.88
C LEU A 14 19.92 5.71 10.69
N LEU A 15 19.44 5.63 11.93
CA LEU A 15 19.57 4.46 12.80
C LEU A 15 18.53 3.37 12.48
N LEU A 16 17.57 3.63 11.58
CA LEU A 16 16.54 2.70 11.17
C LEU A 16 17.11 1.55 10.33
N GLN A 17 17.43 0.44 10.99
CA GLN A 17 18.03 -0.74 10.37
C GLN A 17 17.34 -2.06 10.74
N LYS A 18 17.57 -3.09 9.93
CA LYS A 18 16.91 -4.40 10.07
C LYS A 18 17.31 -5.19 11.31
N PHE A 19 18.57 -5.08 11.73
CA PHE A 19 19.14 -5.97 12.74
C PHE A 19 19.19 -5.35 14.14
N VAL A 20 18.87 -4.06 14.28
CA VAL A 20 18.84 -3.38 15.57
C VAL A 20 17.41 -2.93 15.82
N PRO A 21 16.72 -3.48 16.84
CA PRO A 21 15.36 -3.07 17.16
C PRO A 21 15.38 -1.62 17.62
N LEU A 22 14.37 -0.86 17.20
CA LEU A 22 14.15 0.47 17.73
C LEU A 22 13.59 0.38 19.15
N SER A 23 14.04 1.28 20.01
CA SER A 23 13.43 1.48 21.32
C SER A 23 12.02 2.06 21.17
N SER A 24 11.14 1.72 22.10
CA SER A 24 9.77 2.22 22.18
C SER A 24 9.72 3.75 22.15
N SER A 25 10.62 4.41 22.90
CA SER A 25 10.69 5.89 22.95
C SER A 25 11.04 6.52 21.60
N CYS A 26 11.88 5.88 20.78
CA CYS A 26 12.17 6.38 19.43
C CYS A 26 10.93 6.30 18.54
N ILE A 27 10.14 5.22 18.67
CA ILE A 27 8.92 5.01 17.89
C ILE A 27 7.85 6.02 18.33
N GLU A 28 7.65 6.19 19.63
CA GLU A 28 6.78 7.23 20.21
C GLU A 28 7.13 8.61 19.67
N THR A 29 8.43 8.96 19.68
CA THR A 29 8.91 10.25 19.15
C THR A 29 8.52 10.42 17.67
N PHE A 30 8.70 9.39 16.84
CA PHE A 30 8.28 9.48 15.43
C PHE A 30 6.76 9.63 15.30
N VAL A 31 5.97 8.90 16.09
CA VAL A 31 4.50 8.97 16.02
C VAL A 31 4.00 10.34 16.48
N ASP A 32 4.51 10.85 17.60
CA ASP A 32 4.19 12.17 18.11
C ASP A 32 4.53 13.27 17.11
N PHE A 33 5.67 13.12 16.44
CA PHE A 33 6.13 14.15 15.52
C PHE A 33 5.33 14.20 14.22
N LEU A 34 4.45 13.22 13.93
CA LEU A 34 3.52 13.29 12.79
C LEU A 34 2.53 14.46 12.91
N VAL A 35 2.18 14.86 14.13
CA VAL A 35 1.23 15.96 14.41
C VAL A 35 1.92 17.17 15.05
N HIS A 36 3.25 17.26 14.89
CA HIS A 36 4.02 18.37 15.42
C HIS A 36 3.89 19.62 14.53
N ASP A 37 3.84 20.80 15.14
CA ASP A 37 3.56 22.07 14.44
C ASP A 37 4.62 22.41 13.39
N ASN A 38 5.87 22.02 13.64
CA ASN A 38 6.98 22.16 12.70
C ASN A 38 6.92 21.15 11.54
N ILE A 39 6.78 21.65 10.31
CA ILE A 39 6.69 20.86 9.06
C ILE A 39 7.87 19.90 8.85
N GLU A 40 9.10 20.34 9.12
CA GLU A 40 10.30 19.51 8.93
C GLU A 40 10.31 18.30 9.87
N LEU A 41 9.87 18.49 11.11
CA LEU A 41 9.75 17.38 12.06
C LEU A 41 8.69 16.37 11.60
N ARG A 42 7.57 16.84 11.01
CA ARG A 42 6.57 15.94 10.39
C ARG A 42 7.14 15.18 9.19
N ARG A 43 7.97 15.81 8.36
CA ARG A 43 8.63 15.15 7.22
C ARG A 43 9.53 14.01 7.70
N TYR A 44 10.40 14.27 8.68
CA TYR A 44 11.26 13.21 9.25
C TYR A 44 10.45 12.14 9.97
N ALA A 45 9.40 12.51 10.70
CA ALA A 45 8.47 11.57 11.33
C ALA A 45 7.84 10.62 10.29
N THR A 46 7.35 11.16 9.18
CA THR A 46 6.76 10.37 8.09
C THR A 46 7.79 9.39 7.50
N ILE A 47 9.04 9.84 7.29
CA ILE A 47 10.14 8.97 6.85
C ILE A 47 10.40 7.86 7.88
N GLY A 48 10.42 8.20 9.16
CA GLY A 48 10.62 7.30 10.28
C GLY A 48 9.56 6.20 10.34
N ILE A 49 8.28 6.58 10.36
CA ILE A 49 7.15 5.65 10.39
C ILE A 49 7.10 4.79 9.12
N ARG A 50 7.35 5.38 7.94
CA ARG A 50 7.47 4.64 6.68
C ARG A 50 8.52 3.52 6.78
N ALA A 51 9.71 3.87 7.27
CA ALA A 51 10.81 2.92 7.42
C ALA A 51 10.50 1.90 8.52
N PHE A 52 9.94 2.30 9.65
CA PHE A 52 9.52 1.42 10.73
C PHE A 52 8.50 0.38 10.24
N CYS A 53 7.45 0.79 9.52
CA CYS A 53 6.48 -0.14 8.92
C CYS A 53 7.14 -1.13 7.96
N ARG A 54 8.20 -0.73 7.25
CA ARG A 54 8.99 -1.61 6.37
C ARG A 54 9.83 -2.61 7.17
N LEU A 55 10.40 -2.20 8.30
CA LEU A 55 11.19 -3.07 9.19
C LEU A 55 10.29 -4.09 9.91
N GLN A 56 9.12 -3.65 10.38
CA GLN A 56 8.11 -4.46 11.06
C GLN A 56 7.11 -5.08 10.08
N LYS A 57 7.57 -5.49 8.91
CA LYS A 57 6.68 -6.07 7.89
C LYS A 57 6.35 -7.50 8.33
N PRO A 58 5.06 -7.87 8.53
CA PRO A 58 4.69 -9.25 8.83
C PRO A 58 5.28 -10.21 7.77
N PRO A 59 5.62 -11.46 8.14
CA PRO A 59 6.20 -12.41 7.22
C PRO A 59 5.28 -12.66 6.00
N ARG A 60 5.86 -13.21 4.94
CA ARG A 60 5.13 -13.56 3.72
C ARG A 60 5.46 -15.00 3.38
N LEU A 61 4.42 -15.81 3.19
CA LEU A 61 4.56 -17.15 2.68
C LEU A 61 4.73 -17.11 1.16
N TYR A 62 5.61 -17.97 0.65
CA TYR A 62 5.82 -18.16 -0.77
C TYR A 62 5.58 -19.61 -1.10
N VAL A 63 5.08 -19.83 -2.30
CA VAL A 63 5.00 -21.14 -2.93
C VAL A 63 5.92 -21.10 -4.15
N GLU A 64 6.62 -22.20 -4.35
CA GLU A 64 7.46 -22.41 -5.52
C GLU A 64 6.90 -23.63 -6.24
N LYS A 65 6.53 -23.45 -7.51
CA LYS A 65 5.97 -24.50 -8.37
C LYS A 65 6.78 -24.63 -9.64
N SER A 66 6.84 -25.84 -10.17
CA SER A 66 7.36 -26.08 -11.51
C SER A 66 6.41 -25.49 -12.57
N LEU A 67 6.93 -25.22 -13.76
CA LEU A 67 6.13 -24.76 -14.90
C LEU A 67 5.06 -25.80 -15.25
N GLU A 68 5.44 -27.07 -15.22
CA GLU A 68 4.59 -28.24 -15.46
C GLU A 68 3.38 -28.24 -14.52
N GLU A 69 3.60 -28.04 -13.22
CA GLU A 69 2.53 -27.97 -12.23
C GLU A 69 1.58 -26.79 -12.47
N ILE A 70 2.10 -25.62 -12.85
CA ILE A 70 1.26 -24.45 -13.10
C ILE A 70 0.37 -24.69 -14.30
N PHE A 71 0.95 -25.14 -15.42
CA PHE A 71 0.21 -25.44 -16.65
C PHE A 71 -0.81 -26.57 -16.46
N HIS A 72 -0.45 -27.61 -15.69
CA HIS A 72 -1.38 -28.67 -15.29
C HIS A 72 -2.56 -28.12 -14.50
N ASN A 73 -2.32 -27.26 -13.49
CA ASN A 73 -3.38 -26.69 -12.64
C ASN A 73 -4.35 -25.78 -13.41
N ILE A 74 -3.88 -25.07 -14.44
CA ILE A 74 -4.73 -24.22 -15.29
C ILE A 74 -5.33 -24.98 -16.49
N GLY A 75 -5.05 -26.28 -16.63
CA GLY A 75 -5.55 -27.11 -17.72
C GLY A 75 -5.00 -26.73 -19.10
N LYS A 76 -3.82 -26.10 -19.18
CA LYS A 76 -3.17 -25.74 -20.46
C LYS A 76 -2.02 -26.70 -20.78
N PRO A 77 -1.78 -27.01 -22.07
CA PRO A 77 -0.61 -27.80 -22.46
C PRO A 77 0.66 -27.01 -22.17
N LEU A 78 1.74 -27.71 -21.81
CA LEU A 78 3.04 -27.06 -21.68
C LEU A 78 3.41 -26.35 -22.98
N PRO A 79 4.06 -25.17 -22.91
CA PRO A 79 4.58 -24.50 -24.09
C PRO A 79 5.53 -25.45 -24.82
N ALA A 80 5.27 -25.71 -26.10
CA ALA A 80 6.25 -26.37 -26.93
C ALA A 80 7.48 -25.46 -27.00
N MET A 81 8.65 -25.96 -26.61
CA MET A 81 9.91 -25.28 -26.88
C MET A 81 10.05 -25.23 -28.41
N MET A 82 9.59 -24.15 -29.04
CA MET A 82 9.80 -23.95 -30.48
C MET A 82 11.31 -23.86 -30.67
N ASN A 83 11.86 -24.84 -31.41
CA ASN A 83 13.24 -24.97 -31.87
C ASN A 83 14.07 -23.68 -31.74
N ASP A 84 14.72 -23.45 -30.60
CA ASP A 84 15.66 -22.35 -30.28
C ASP A 84 15.28 -20.90 -30.70
N GLU A 85 14.06 -20.67 -31.21
CA GLU A 85 13.57 -19.37 -31.65
C GLU A 85 12.69 -18.78 -30.55
N TYR A 86 13.26 -17.84 -29.81
CA TYR A 86 12.54 -17.06 -28.81
C TYR A 86 11.55 -16.12 -29.51
N CYS A 87 10.25 -16.32 -29.26
CA CYS A 87 9.17 -15.46 -29.76
C CYS A 87 8.63 -14.58 -28.61
N PRO A 88 9.22 -13.41 -28.32
CA PRO A 88 8.68 -12.51 -27.32
C PRO A 88 7.32 -11.93 -27.74
N GLY A 89 6.48 -11.61 -26.76
CA GLY A 89 5.16 -11.00 -26.99
C GLY A 89 4.02 -11.88 -26.52
N ASP A 90 2.82 -11.57 -27.01
CA ASP A 90 1.60 -12.30 -26.67
C ASP A 90 1.56 -13.62 -27.45
N ARG A 91 1.42 -14.72 -26.72
CA ARG A 91 1.46 -16.09 -27.23
C ARG A 91 0.37 -16.91 -26.55
N ASP A 92 -0.16 -17.92 -27.23
CA ASP A 92 -1.25 -18.76 -26.72
C ASP A 92 -1.00 -19.34 -25.31
N ASP A 93 0.27 -19.62 -25.01
CA ASP A 93 0.73 -20.14 -23.72
C ASP A 93 0.78 -19.10 -22.59
N ASN A 94 0.85 -17.80 -22.89
CA ASN A 94 0.91 -16.71 -21.90
C ASN A 94 -0.34 -15.83 -21.83
N LEU A 95 -1.30 -15.99 -22.76
CA LEU A 95 -2.59 -15.26 -22.73
C LEU A 95 -3.37 -15.42 -21.42
N TRP A 96 -3.17 -16.52 -20.67
CA TRP A 96 -3.87 -16.69 -19.38
C TRP A 96 -3.40 -15.71 -18.28
N VAL A 97 -2.27 -15.04 -18.48
CA VAL A 97 -1.74 -14.01 -17.57
C VAL A 97 -2.24 -12.61 -17.94
N THR A 98 -2.81 -12.44 -19.13
CA THR A 98 -3.36 -11.15 -19.56
C THR A 98 -4.70 -10.89 -18.87
N ILE A 99 -5.14 -9.63 -18.89
CA ILE A 99 -6.37 -9.21 -18.19
C ILE A 99 -7.62 -9.65 -18.98
N ASP A 100 -7.53 -9.78 -20.30
CA ASP A 100 -8.70 -9.98 -21.18
C ASP A 100 -9.47 -11.28 -20.86
N ASP A 101 -8.76 -12.33 -20.44
CA ASP A 101 -9.33 -13.62 -20.07
C ASP A 101 -9.43 -13.83 -18.54
N TYR A 102 -9.18 -12.79 -17.73
CA TYR A 102 -9.14 -12.91 -16.28
C TYR A 102 -10.55 -13.07 -15.68
N LYS A 103 -10.75 -14.18 -14.97
CA LYS A 103 -11.93 -14.41 -14.13
C LYS A 103 -11.52 -14.25 -12.67
N PRO A 104 -12.08 -13.28 -11.92
CA PRO A 104 -11.71 -13.08 -10.53
C PRO A 104 -12.17 -14.28 -9.69
N PRO A 105 -11.34 -14.74 -8.72
CA PRO A 105 -11.76 -15.76 -7.77
C PRO A 105 -13.00 -15.32 -6.99
N GLU A 106 -14.00 -16.20 -6.86
CA GLU A 106 -15.25 -15.91 -6.14
C GLU A 106 -15.22 -16.42 -4.71
N THR A 107 -14.39 -17.43 -4.44
CA THR A 107 -14.24 -18.01 -3.11
C THR A 107 -12.86 -17.74 -2.50
N GLN A 108 -12.79 -17.75 -1.16
CA GLN A 108 -11.52 -17.60 -0.44
C GLN A 108 -10.52 -18.71 -0.79
N ILE A 109 -11.01 -19.93 -1.07
CA ILE A 109 -10.18 -21.07 -1.45
C ILE A 109 -9.54 -20.82 -2.82
N GLU A 110 -10.34 -20.42 -3.81
CA GLU A 110 -9.84 -20.07 -5.14
C GLU A 110 -8.84 -18.91 -5.06
N TRP A 111 -9.13 -17.87 -4.28
CA TRP A 111 -8.23 -16.73 -4.07
C TRP A 111 -6.85 -17.13 -3.52
N GLU A 112 -6.83 -18.02 -2.53
CA GLU A 112 -5.59 -18.53 -1.92
C GLU A 112 -4.81 -19.46 -2.85
N GLN A 113 -5.51 -20.22 -3.70
CA GLN A 113 -4.92 -21.14 -4.68
C GLN A 113 -4.46 -20.44 -5.97
N THR A 114 -5.04 -19.27 -6.26
CA THR A 114 -4.75 -18.51 -7.48
C THR A 114 -3.30 -18.04 -7.50
N CYS A 115 -2.62 -18.34 -8.61
CA CYS A 115 -1.25 -17.93 -8.86
C CYS A 115 -1.20 -16.51 -9.45
N PHE A 116 -1.18 -15.48 -8.60
CA PHE A 116 -0.96 -14.11 -9.07
C PHE A 116 0.53 -13.87 -9.36
N LEU A 117 0.87 -13.84 -10.66
CA LEU A 117 2.21 -13.49 -11.13
C LEU A 117 2.40 -11.99 -11.03
N ASP A 118 3.18 -11.56 -10.03
CA ASP A 118 3.38 -10.13 -9.78
C ASP A 118 4.48 -9.48 -10.62
N LYS A 119 5.20 -10.28 -11.41
CA LYS A 119 6.25 -9.86 -12.33
C LYS A 119 5.71 -9.91 -13.74
N SER A 120 5.63 -8.74 -14.37
CA SER A 120 5.13 -8.57 -15.74
C SER A 120 6.02 -9.22 -16.81
N PHE A 121 7.23 -9.66 -16.47
CA PHE A 121 8.15 -10.29 -17.43
C PHE A 121 8.03 -11.82 -17.52
N HIS A 122 7.35 -12.48 -16.57
CA HIS A 122 7.21 -13.94 -16.61
C HIS A 122 6.37 -14.35 -17.81
N GLY A 123 6.93 -15.22 -18.65
CA GLY A 123 6.24 -15.67 -19.86
C GLY A 123 6.22 -14.63 -20.97
N TYR A 124 6.81 -13.44 -20.84
CA TYR A 124 6.88 -12.50 -21.96
C TYR A 124 7.90 -12.94 -23.02
N TYR A 125 9.15 -13.19 -22.61
CA TYR A 125 10.21 -13.69 -23.49
C TYR A 125 10.29 -15.23 -23.46
N THR A 126 10.35 -15.79 -22.25
CA THR A 126 10.33 -17.23 -22.00
C THR A 126 9.82 -17.51 -20.58
N TRP A 127 9.43 -18.74 -20.31
CA TRP A 127 9.03 -19.17 -18.98
C TRP A 127 10.23 -19.67 -18.16
N PRO A 128 10.34 -19.27 -16.89
CA PRO A 128 11.30 -19.91 -15.99
C PRO A 128 10.82 -21.33 -15.65
N LYS A 129 11.76 -22.24 -15.40
CA LYS A 129 11.46 -23.63 -15.00
C LYS A 129 10.71 -23.71 -13.66
N MET A 130 11.05 -22.81 -12.75
CA MET A 130 10.42 -22.69 -11.43
C MET A 130 9.88 -21.27 -11.27
N ILE A 131 8.65 -21.16 -10.80
CA ILE A 131 8.00 -19.88 -10.50
C ILE A 131 7.77 -19.81 -9.00
N LYS A 132 8.37 -18.79 -8.40
CA LYS A 132 8.15 -18.43 -7.00
C LYS A 132 7.20 -17.25 -6.90
N TYR A 133 6.05 -17.46 -6.27
CA TYR A 133 5.04 -16.43 -6.04
C TYR A 133 4.59 -16.43 -4.57
N ALA A 134 3.98 -15.32 -4.14
CA ALA A 134 3.53 -15.17 -2.78
C ALA A 134 2.06 -15.61 -2.62
N VAL A 135 1.72 -16.17 -1.46
CA VAL A 135 0.34 -16.55 -1.13
C VAL A 135 -0.48 -15.29 -0.80
N ASN A 136 -1.74 -15.27 -1.22
CA ASN A 136 -2.69 -14.15 -1.02
C ASN A 136 -3.39 -14.20 0.34
N LYS A 137 -2.62 -14.52 1.39
CA LYS A 137 -3.10 -14.65 2.77
C LYS A 137 -2.00 -14.26 3.74
N ARG A 138 -1.50 -13.05 3.55
CA ARG A 138 -0.38 -12.60 4.35
C ARG A 138 -0.83 -12.27 5.76
N GLU A 139 -0.09 -12.77 6.75
CA GLU A 139 -0.29 -12.40 8.14
C GLU A 139 -0.22 -10.87 8.35
N ARG A 140 -0.92 -10.42 9.38
CA ARG A 140 -1.08 -9.03 9.79
C ARG A 140 -1.02 -8.96 11.31
N TYR A 141 -0.71 -7.77 11.82
CA TYR A 141 -0.82 -7.50 13.24
C TYR A 141 -2.29 -7.33 13.62
N THR A 142 -2.70 -8.09 14.62
CA THR A 142 -3.96 -8.02 15.34
C THR A 142 -3.65 -7.82 16.81
N LEU A 143 -4.67 -7.52 17.62
CA LEU A 143 -4.50 -7.37 19.08
C LEU A 143 -3.86 -8.60 19.74
N ASN A 144 -3.99 -9.79 19.14
CA ASN A 144 -3.49 -11.05 19.69
C ASN A 144 -2.01 -11.34 19.38
N ASN A 145 -1.43 -10.70 18.35
CA ASN A 145 -0.08 -11.03 17.87
C ASN A 145 0.81 -9.79 17.64
N ILE A 146 0.34 -8.61 18.04
CA ILE A 146 1.08 -7.36 17.86
C ILE A 146 2.28 -7.30 18.81
N PRO A 147 3.50 -7.06 18.30
CA PRO A 147 4.68 -6.84 19.14
C PRO A 147 4.54 -5.55 19.96
N GLU A 148 5.15 -5.51 21.15
CA GLU A 148 5.13 -4.36 22.06
C GLU A 148 5.57 -3.06 21.36
N ASN A 149 6.67 -3.09 20.61
CA ASN A 149 7.18 -1.93 19.89
C ASN A 149 6.28 -1.47 18.73
N VAL A 150 5.43 -2.35 18.19
CA VAL A 150 4.44 -2.02 17.14
C VAL A 150 3.14 -1.50 17.74
N THR A 151 2.84 -1.85 18.99
CA THR A 151 1.61 -1.48 19.71
C THR A 151 1.44 0.04 19.79
N ILE A 152 2.54 0.79 19.95
CA ILE A 152 2.53 2.25 19.93
C ILE A 152 1.87 2.82 18.65
N LEU A 153 2.17 2.24 17.48
CA LEU A 153 1.51 2.66 16.24
C LEU A 153 0.03 2.31 16.26
N TYR A 154 -0.31 1.11 16.74
CA TYR A 154 -1.71 0.68 16.80
C TYR A 154 -2.55 1.60 17.68
N ASP A 155 -2.11 1.83 18.91
CA ASP A 155 -2.82 2.65 19.90
C ASP A 155 -3.03 4.09 19.42
N ARG A 156 -2.11 4.59 18.58
CA ARG A 156 -2.19 5.95 18.06
C ARG A 156 -3.03 6.07 16.80
N PHE A 157 -2.94 5.11 15.89
CA PHE A 157 -3.74 5.13 14.66
C PHE A 157 -5.19 4.63 14.86
N ILE A 158 -5.48 3.97 15.98
CA ILE A 158 -6.87 3.67 16.37
C ILE A 158 -7.57 4.90 16.99
N ASP A 159 -6.82 5.89 17.48
CA ASP A 159 -7.39 7.16 17.92
C ASP A 159 -7.79 8.03 16.71
N LYS A 160 -9.09 8.19 16.53
CA LYS A 160 -9.68 9.01 15.47
C LYS A 160 -9.17 10.45 15.48
N ASN A 161 -8.98 11.07 16.64
CA ASN A 161 -8.51 12.46 16.73
C ASN A 161 -7.07 12.58 16.23
N PHE A 162 -6.25 11.57 16.51
CA PHE A 162 -4.88 11.55 16.00
C PHE A 162 -4.86 11.42 14.48
N VAL A 163 -5.64 10.49 13.91
CA VAL A 163 -5.74 10.30 12.45
C VAL A 163 -6.25 11.55 11.75
N GLU A 164 -7.25 12.22 12.31
CA GLU A 164 -7.75 13.51 11.81
C GLU A 164 -6.66 14.58 11.80
N ARG A 165 -5.92 14.75 12.91
CA ARG A 165 -4.82 15.72 12.99
C ARG A 165 -3.70 15.40 12.00
N VAL A 166 -3.37 14.12 11.80
CA VAL A 166 -2.39 13.70 10.78
C VAL A 166 -2.85 14.13 9.39
N ALA A 167 -4.11 13.87 9.02
CA ALA A 167 -4.65 14.28 7.73
C ALA A 167 -4.62 15.80 7.55
N GLN A 168 -5.07 16.57 8.56
CA GLN A 168 -5.06 18.03 8.53
C GLN A 168 -3.64 18.60 8.33
N PHE A 169 -2.66 18.10 9.08
CA PHE A 169 -1.27 18.56 8.94
C PHE A 169 -0.61 18.15 7.62
N MET A 170 -1.06 17.05 7.02
CA MET A 170 -0.61 16.65 5.69
C MET A 170 -1.14 17.59 4.61
N ILE A 171 -2.41 18.03 4.69
CA ILE A 171 -2.97 19.05 3.78
C ILE A 171 -2.11 20.32 3.80
N LEU A 172 -1.71 20.78 4.99
CA LEU A 172 -0.88 21.96 5.21
C LEU A 172 0.62 21.76 4.92
N GLY A 173 1.07 20.53 4.67
CA GLY A 173 2.48 20.12 4.74
C GLY A 173 3.28 20.34 3.46
N GLU A 174 2.87 21.23 2.56
CA GLU A 174 3.66 21.65 1.41
C GLU A 174 4.32 23.00 1.66
N ASP A 175 5.54 23.15 1.15
CA ASP A 175 6.28 24.40 1.23
C ASP A 175 5.50 25.45 0.43
N GLU A 176 5.21 26.61 1.05
CA GLU A 176 4.48 27.73 0.43
C GLU A 176 5.14 28.23 -0.88
N ASP A 177 6.38 27.81 -1.15
CA ASP A 177 7.16 28.12 -2.34
C ASP A 177 6.85 27.22 -3.56
N ASP A 178 6.23 26.05 -3.36
CA ASP A 178 5.85 25.16 -4.46
C ASP A 178 4.43 25.53 -4.93
N SER A 179 4.35 26.17 -6.10
CA SER A 179 3.06 26.56 -6.70
C SER A 179 2.24 25.37 -7.22
N GLU A 180 2.79 24.15 -7.16
CA GLU A 180 2.17 22.93 -7.67
C GLU A 180 2.01 21.87 -6.57
N ILE A 181 0.75 21.53 -6.29
CA ILE A 181 0.38 20.49 -5.32
C ILE A 181 0.63 19.13 -5.95
N ASN A 182 1.62 18.40 -5.42
CA ASN A 182 2.17 17.20 -6.05
C ASN A 182 2.00 15.97 -5.16
N PHE A 183 1.72 14.81 -5.76
CA PHE A 183 1.55 13.56 -5.02
C PHE A 183 2.77 13.21 -4.15
N ASN A 184 2.60 13.16 -2.83
CA ASN A 184 3.66 12.91 -1.89
C ASN A 184 3.94 11.40 -1.74
N LYS A 185 4.93 10.92 -2.49
CA LYS A 185 5.38 9.52 -2.44
C LYS A 185 5.75 9.05 -1.03
N THR A 186 6.25 9.91 -0.15
CA THR A 186 6.66 9.51 1.20
C THR A 186 5.45 9.23 2.09
N GLN A 187 4.43 10.08 2.04
CA GLN A 187 3.16 9.89 2.74
C GLN A 187 2.43 8.64 2.23
N PHE A 188 2.31 8.50 0.90
CA PHE A 188 1.77 7.29 0.27
C PHE A 188 2.43 6.00 0.77
N VAL A 189 3.77 5.93 0.78
CA VAL A 189 4.47 4.70 1.21
C VAL A 189 4.29 4.45 2.72
N MET A 190 4.08 5.49 3.52
CA MET A 190 3.71 5.35 4.94
C MET A 190 2.35 4.67 5.07
N PHE A 191 1.31 5.18 4.39
CA PHE A 191 -0.03 4.57 4.37
C PHE A 191 0.00 3.14 3.84
N LYS A 192 0.73 2.89 2.74
CA LYS A 192 0.99 1.54 2.23
C LYS A 192 1.58 0.62 3.31
N GLY A 193 2.47 1.16 4.14
CA GLY A 193 3.05 0.44 5.28
C GLY A 193 2.01 0.08 6.33
N LEU A 194 1.17 1.03 6.72
CA LEU A 194 0.11 0.85 7.71
C LEU A 194 -0.89 -0.24 7.27
N PHE A 195 -1.51 -0.10 6.10
CA PHE A 195 -2.49 -1.09 5.61
C PHE A 195 -1.84 -2.46 5.35
N ARG A 196 -0.59 -2.50 4.90
CA ARG A 196 0.15 -3.77 4.77
C ARG A 196 0.45 -4.45 6.11
N ASN A 197 0.58 -3.70 7.20
CA ASN A 197 0.97 -4.30 8.47
C ASN A 197 -0.26 -4.62 9.33
N PHE A 198 -1.25 -3.74 9.37
CA PHE A 198 -2.41 -3.81 10.25
C PHE A 198 -3.72 -4.20 9.55
N GLY A 199 -3.71 -4.31 8.21
CA GLY A 199 -4.90 -4.72 7.47
C GLY A 199 -6.03 -3.70 7.58
N LEU A 200 -7.19 -4.15 8.02
CA LEU A 200 -8.41 -3.36 8.17
C LEU A 200 -8.48 -2.57 9.49
N ALA A 201 -7.52 -2.74 10.41
CA ALA A 201 -7.63 -2.22 11.78
C ALA A 201 -7.93 -0.72 11.88
N PHE A 202 -7.45 0.08 10.93
CA PHE A 202 -7.65 1.54 10.91
C PHE A 202 -8.62 1.98 9.80
N LEU A 203 -9.25 1.04 9.10
CA LEU A 203 -10.05 1.34 7.92
C LEU A 203 -11.18 2.31 8.25
N GLU A 204 -11.94 2.06 9.32
CA GLU A 204 -13.06 2.94 9.72
C GLU A 204 -12.61 4.39 9.97
N ASN A 205 -11.53 4.57 10.74
CA ASN A 205 -10.96 5.89 11.00
C ASN A 205 -10.55 6.62 9.71
N PHE A 206 -9.87 5.91 8.80
CA PHE A 206 -9.45 6.51 7.53
C PHE A 206 -10.61 6.74 6.57
N MET A 207 -11.67 5.91 6.60
CA MET A 207 -12.85 6.10 5.76
C MET A 207 -13.59 7.39 6.08
N GLU A 208 -13.74 7.70 7.37
CA GLU A 208 -14.32 8.98 7.78
C GLU A 208 -13.49 10.17 7.28
N GLN A 209 -12.16 10.10 7.40
CA GLN A 209 -11.28 11.15 6.89
C GLN A 209 -11.35 11.25 5.37
N LEU A 210 -11.35 10.13 4.64
CA LEU A 210 -11.49 10.13 3.18
C LEU A 210 -12.78 10.80 2.73
N TYR A 211 -13.90 10.51 3.40
CA TYR A 211 -15.18 11.16 3.11
C TYR A 211 -15.06 12.68 3.23
N MET A 212 -14.48 13.18 4.32
CA MET A 212 -14.27 14.62 4.53
C MET A 212 -13.34 15.24 3.49
N LEU A 213 -12.22 14.58 3.17
CA LEU A 213 -11.22 15.07 2.22
C LEU A 213 -11.78 15.18 0.79
N ILE A 214 -12.57 14.20 0.35
CA ILE A 214 -13.20 14.20 -0.98
C ILE A 214 -14.30 15.27 -1.07
N HIS A 215 -15.00 15.51 0.04
CA HIS A 215 -16.08 16.50 0.13
C HIS A 215 -15.60 17.92 0.47
N GLU A 216 -14.30 18.17 0.55
CA GLU A 216 -13.78 19.52 0.75
C GLU A 216 -14.07 20.42 -0.47
N GLU A 217 -14.73 21.54 -0.20
CA GLU A 217 -15.19 22.52 -1.20
C GLU A 217 -14.49 23.88 -1.02
N THR A 218 -13.79 24.08 0.09
CA THR A 218 -12.99 25.28 0.35
C THR A 218 -11.83 25.34 -0.64
N LYS A 219 -11.82 26.37 -1.50
CA LYS A 219 -10.85 26.49 -2.62
C LYS A 219 -9.40 26.36 -2.15
N GLU A 220 -9.08 26.93 -1.01
CA GLU A 220 -7.72 26.96 -0.45
C GLU A 220 -7.25 25.58 0.03
N LYS A 221 -8.18 24.69 0.40
CA LYS A 221 -7.87 23.36 0.97
C LYS A 221 -8.17 22.20 0.02
N GLN A 222 -9.02 22.42 -0.98
CA GLN A 222 -9.55 21.36 -1.83
C GLN A 222 -8.45 20.54 -2.50
N ALA A 223 -7.51 21.20 -3.18
CA ALA A 223 -6.45 20.51 -3.91
C ALA A 223 -5.54 19.69 -2.97
N GLY A 224 -5.14 20.25 -1.82
CA GLY A 224 -4.38 19.53 -0.80
C GLY A 224 -5.17 18.36 -0.18
N SER A 225 -6.48 18.53 0.00
CA SER A 225 -7.36 17.48 0.53
C SER A 225 -7.50 16.32 -0.45
N HIS A 226 -7.72 16.60 -1.74
CA HIS A 226 -7.80 15.58 -2.79
C HIS A 226 -6.46 14.87 -2.98
N ARG A 227 -5.33 15.58 -2.88
CA ARG A 227 -3.99 14.98 -2.88
C ARG A 227 -3.83 13.99 -1.73
N VAL A 228 -4.12 14.39 -0.49
CA VAL A 228 -4.01 13.53 0.69
C VAL A 228 -4.96 12.33 0.58
N ALA A 229 -6.19 12.53 0.09
CA ALA A 229 -7.12 11.44 -0.17
C ALA A 229 -6.55 10.42 -1.17
N ALA A 230 -5.98 10.89 -2.28
CA ALA A 230 -5.34 10.04 -3.28
C ALA A 230 -4.16 9.25 -2.70
N GLU A 231 -3.34 9.85 -1.84
CA GLU A 231 -2.21 9.19 -1.18
C GLU A 231 -2.66 8.10 -0.19
N ILE A 232 -3.71 8.36 0.58
CA ILE A 232 -4.33 7.39 1.49
C ILE A 232 -4.89 6.21 0.69
N VAL A 233 -5.71 6.47 -0.34
CA VAL A 233 -6.34 5.44 -1.19
C VAL A 233 -5.28 4.63 -1.93
N ALA A 234 -4.28 5.28 -2.52
CA ALA A 234 -3.16 4.58 -3.16
C ALA A 234 -2.42 3.68 -2.14
N GLY A 235 -2.24 4.18 -0.91
CA GLY A 235 -1.68 3.43 0.21
C GLY A 235 -2.49 2.19 0.56
N MET A 236 -3.81 2.32 0.68
CA MET A 236 -4.75 1.23 0.93
C MET A 236 -4.64 0.13 -0.15
N ILE A 237 -4.81 0.50 -1.42
CA ILE A 237 -4.77 -0.42 -2.57
C ILE A 237 -3.40 -1.11 -2.67
N CYS A 238 -2.30 -0.35 -2.54
CA CYS A 238 -0.97 -0.94 -2.60
C CYS A 238 -0.61 -1.77 -1.35
N GLY A 239 -1.26 -1.50 -0.22
CA GLY A 239 -1.13 -2.25 1.03
C GLY A 239 -1.91 -3.56 1.04
N SER A 240 -2.98 -3.64 0.24
CA SER A 240 -3.89 -4.80 0.14
C SER A 240 -3.42 -5.92 -0.79
N LYS A 241 -2.29 -5.76 -1.48
CA LYS A 241 -1.74 -6.73 -2.46
C LYS A 241 -1.77 -8.23 -2.06
N TYR A 242 -1.66 -8.55 -0.77
CA TYR A 242 -1.66 -9.95 -0.27
C TYR A 242 -2.68 -10.15 0.86
N TRP A 243 -3.80 -9.45 0.79
CA TRP A 243 -4.92 -9.63 1.70
C TRP A 243 -5.79 -10.82 1.29
N THR A 244 -6.64 -11.28 2.19
CA THR A 244 -7.69 -12.27 1.88
C THR A 244 -8.73 -11.65 0.95
N LEU A 245 -9.51 -12.50 0.27
CA LEU A 245 -10.59 -12.05 -0.61
C LEU A 245 -11.58 -11.19 0.17
N GLU A 246 -11.97 -11.63 1.36
CA GLU A 246 -12.89 -10.88 2.24
C GLU A 246 -12.42 -9.44 2.49
N MET A 247 -11.16 -9.25 2.86
CA MET A 247 -10.62 -7.92 3.15
C MET A 247 -10.53 -7.06 1.87
N VAL A 248 -10.18 -7.66 0.73
CA VAL A 248 -10.14 -6.97 -0.57
C VAL A 248 -11.54 -6.54 -0.97
N SER A 249 -12.54 -7.41 -0.85
CA SER A 249 -13.94 -7.10 -1.13
C SER A 249 -14.44 -5.91 -0.32
N GLN A 250 -14.11 -5.85 0.98
CA GLN A 250 -14.47 -4.71 1.82
C GLN A 250 -13.89 -3.38 1.30
N ILE A 251 -12.61 -3.34 0.92
CA ILE A 251 -12.03 -2.10 0.35
C ILE A 251 -12.60 -1.80 -1.04
N CYS A 252 -12.82 -2.80 -1.90
CA CYS A 252 -13.34 -2.60 -3.25
C CYS A 252 -14.76 -2.00 -3.21
N SER A 253 -15.64 -2.49 -2.34
CA SER A 253 -16.97 -1.91 -2.14
C SER A 253 -16.91 -0.44 -1.74
N LEU A 254 -15.92 -0.07 -0.91
CA LEU A 254 -15.72 1.32 -0.47
C LEU A 254 -15.07 2.19 -1.55
N TYR A 255 -14.16 1.63 -2.34
CA TYR A 255 -13.49 2.33 -3.44
C TYR A 255 -14.47 2.70 -4.54
N VAL A 256 -15.40 1.81 -4.91
CA VAL A 256 -16.44 2.10 -5.91
C VAL A 256 -17.28 3.31 -5.49
N ILE A 257 -17.59 3.44 -4.20
CA ILE A 257 -18.33 4.59 -3.66
C ILE A 257 -17.48 5.87 -3.78
N ILE A 258 -16.20 5.80 -3.40
CA ILE A 258 -15.26 6.93 -3.47
C ILE A 258 -15.05 7.38 -4.93
N GLU A 259 -14.84 6.47 -5.86
CA GLU A 259 -14.62 6.77 -7.27
C GLU A 259 -15.87 7.34 -7.93
N PHE A 260 -17.06 6.83 -7.58
CA PHE A 260 -18.33 7.38 -8.04
C PHE A 260 -18.54 8.83 -7.58
N GLU A 261 -18.22 9.16 -6.32
CA GLU A 261 -18.32 10.54 -5.84
C GLU A 261 -17.21 11.44 -6.38
N SER A 262 -15.99 10.92 -6.52
CA SER A 262 -14.85 11.69 -7.03
C SER A 262 -15.00 12.01 -8.53
N SER A 263 -15.50 11.06 -9.33
CA SER A 263 -15.72 11.24 -10.78
C SER A 263 -16.80 12.27 -11.11
N LYS A 264 -17.77 12.51 -10.22
CA LYS A 264 -18.74 13.62 -10.37
C LYS A 264 -18.11 15.00 -10.22
N LYS A 265 -17.08 15.11 -9.37
CA LYS A 265 -16.38 16.38 -9.08
C LYS A 265 -15.19 16.61 -10.01
N ALA A 266 -14.58 15.54 -10.45
CA ALA A 266 -13.48 15.57 -11.39
C ALA A 266 -14.01 15.80 -12.81
N SER A 267 -13.56 16.85 -13.49
CA SER A 267 -13.69 16.99 -14.95
C SER A 267 -12.75 15.99 -15.62
N ILE A 268 -12.97 14.71 -15.41
CA ILE A 268 -12.06 13.64 -15.81
C ILE A 268 -12.86 12.64 -16.65
N ARG A 269 -12.69 12.75 -17.98
CA ARG A 269 -12.96 11.66 -18.91
C ARG A 269 -11.74 10.75 -18.89
N PHE A 270 -11.87 9.55 -18.34
CA PHE A 270 -10.95 8.47 -18.64
C PHE A 270 -11.68 7.41 -19.46
N PHE A 271 -10.97 6.92 -20.49
CA PHE A 271 -11.37 6.09 -21.63
C PHE A 271 -11.97 6.87 -22.83
N PRO A 272 -11.26 6.90 -23.98
CA PRO A 272 -11.91 7.08 -25.26
C PRO A 272 -12.74 5.83 -25.56
N ASN A 273 -13.95 6.04 -26.09
CA ASN A 273 -14.72 5.00 -26.79
C ASN A 273 -13.91 4.37 -27.93
#